data_AF-A0A1C0S7H6-F1
#
_entry.id   AF-A0A1C0S7H6-F1
#
_cell.length_a   1.000
_cell.length_b   1.000
_cell.length_c   1.000
_cell.angle_alpha   90.00
_cell.angle_beta   90.00
_cell.angle_gamma   90.00
#
_symmetry.space_group_name_H-M   'P 1'
#
loop_
_entity.id
_entity.type
_entity.pdbx_description
1 polymer ?
#
loop_
_entity_poly.entity_id
_entity_poly.type
_entity_poly.pdbx_seq_one_letter_code
_entity_poly.pdbx_strand_id
1 'polypeptide(L)'
;MRHFSFRVALCLAMAMAELATAHAADKPGADAVPEPRQTANASLENFMKANPDCLEFTDQCSHCAVVNGVAECSTAEIACIKRENQCTKRAGK
;
A
#
# COMPACT_ATOMS: atom_id res chain seq x y z
N MET A 1 -38.44 0.63 -43.88
CA MET A 1 -38.67 1.23 -42.54
C MET A 1 -38.88 0.20 -41.43
N ARG A 2 -39.72 -0.84 -41.58
CA ARG A 2 -39.94 -1.89 -40.55
C ARG A 2 -38.69 -2.68 -40.10
N HIS A 3 -37.75 -2.94 -41.01
CA HIS A 3 -36.51 -3.66 -40.70
C HIS A 3 -35.47 -2.81 -39.93
N PHE A 4 -35.50 -1.49 -40.13
CA PHE A 4 -34.62 -0.56 -39.42
C PHE A 4 -35.04 -0.44 -37.95
N SER A 5 -36.35 -0.36 -37.68
CA SER A 5 -36.89 -0.35 -36.32
C SER A 5 -36.58 -1.63 -35.55
N PHE A 6 -36.62 -2.79 -36.23
CA PHE A 6 -36.28 -4.09 -35.61
C PHE A 6 -34.80 -4.20 -35.22
N ARG A 7 -33.89 -3.66 -36.04
CA ARG A 7 -32.45 -3.66 -35.72
C ARG A 7 -32.10 -2.68 -34.61
N VAL A 8 -32.73 -1.51 -34.58
CA VAL A 8 -32.55 -0.52 -33.48
C VAL A 8 -33.06 -1.06 -32.15
N ALA A 9 -34.21 -1.76 -32.14
CA ALA A 9 -34.73 -2.41 -30.93
C ALA A 9 -33.83 -3.54 -30.42
N LEU A 10 -33.22 -4.31 -31.34
CA LEU A 10 -32.28 -5.39 -30.97
C LEU A 10 -30.98 -4.84 -30.35
N CYS A 11 -30.48 -3.70 -30.83
CA CYS A 11 -29.30 -3.05 -30.26
C CYS A 11 -29.57 -2.45 -28.86
N LEU A 12 -30.78 -1.92 -28.62
CA LEU A 12 -31.16 -1.37 -27.30
C LEU A 12 -31.28 -2.44 -26.21
N ALA A 13 -31.56 -3.70 -26.57
CA ALA A 13 -31.68 -4.79 -25.60
C ALA A 13 -30.33 -5.33 -25.09
N MET A 14 -29.24 -5.13 -25.82
CA MET A 14 -27.90 -5.64 -25.41
C MET A 14 -27.13 -4.71 -24.45
N ALA A 15 -27.68 -3.55 -24.09
CA ALA A 15 -27.02 -2.58 -23.19
C ALA A 15 -27.21 -2.87 -21.69
N MET A 16 -27.92 -3.94 -21.30
CA MET A 16 -28.32 -4.19 -19.90
C MET A 16 -27.63 -5.43 -19.28
N ALA A 17 -26.40 -5.75 -19.70
CA ALA A 17 -25.66 -6.91 -19.19
C ALA A 17 -24.24 -6.61 -18.69
N GLU A 18 -23.95 -5.37 -18.28
CA GLU A 18 -22.63 -5.03 -17.70
C GLU A 18 -22.75 -4.17 -16.43
N LEU A 19 -23.57 -4.62 -15.49
CA LEU A 19 -23.39 -4.26 -14.08
C LEU A 19 -23.08 -5.52 -13.26
N ALA A 20 -22.20 -6.37 -13.79
CA ALA A 20 -21.44 -7.26 -12.92
C ALA A 20 -20.44 -6.38 -12.20
N THR A 21 -20.76 -6.03 -10.96
CA THR A 21 -19.80 -5.51 -10.00
C THR A 21 -18.60 -6.44 -10.01
N ALA A 22 -17.51 -6.01 -10.65
CA ALA A 22 -16.19 -6.50 -10.35
C ALA A 22 -15.86 -6.03 -8.93
N HIS A 23 -16.52 -6.64 -7.95
CA HIS A 23 -15.95 -6.74 -6.62
C HIS A 23 -14.66 -7.52 -6.84
N ALA A 24 -13.54 -6.80 -6.89
CA ALA A 24 -12.26 -7.37 -6.53
C ALA A 24 -12.48 -7.92 -5.12
N ALA A 25 -12.88 -9.19 -5.03
CA ALA A 25 -12.70 -9.97 -3.83
C ALA A 25 -11.18 -10.12 -3.71
N ASP A 26 -10.53 -9.10 -3.14
CA ASP A 26 -9.41 -9.35 -2.27
C ASP A 26 -9.98 -10.24 -1.18
N LYS A 27 -10.04 -11.54 -1.47
CA LYS A 27 -10.35 -12.55 -0.49
C LYS A 27 -9.13 -12.50 0.41
N PRO A 28 -9.22 -11.99 1.66
CA PRO A 28 -8.12 -12.21 2.56
C PRO A 28 -8.03 -13.74 2.63
N GLY A 29 -6.90 -14.30 2.22
CA GLY A 29 -6.62 -15.67 2.57
C GLY A 29 -6.92 -15.80 4.05
N ALA A 30 -7.54 -16.91 4.48
CA ALA A 30 -7.76 -17.17 5.90
C ALA A 30 -6.43 -17.17 6.71
N ASP A 31 -5.29 -17.08 6.02
CA ASP A 31 -3.93 -16.90 6.52
C ASP A 31 -3.40 -15.47 6.43
N ALA A 32 -4.24 -14.45 6.17
CA ALA A 32 -3.86 -13.07 6.39
C ALA A 32 -3.71 -12.86 7.91
N VAL A 33 -2.55 -13.27 8.43
CA VAL A 33 -2.05 -12.84 9.74
C VAL A 33 -2.26 -11.33 9.77
N PRO A 34 -3.02 -10.78 10.74
CA PRO A 34 -3.11 -9.35 10.88
C PRO A 34 -1.68 -8.83 11.01
N GLU A 35 -1.15 -8.15 9.99
CA GLU A 35 0.12 -7.45 10.15
C GLU A 35 -0.12 -6.53 11.35
N PRO A 36 0.67 -6.65 12.44
CA PRO A 36 0.39 -5.89 13.64
C PRO A 36 0.77 -4.43 13.37
N ARG A 37 -0.16 -3.68 12.78
CA ARG A 37 -0.02 -2.25 12.49
C ARG A 37 0.28 -1.44 13.75
N GLN A 38 -0.15 -1.95 14.91
CA GLN A 38 0.12 -1.36 16.22
C GLN A 38 1.57 -1.59 16.71
N THR A 39 2.26 -2.65 16.31
CA THR A 39 3.66 -2.89 16.73
C THR A 39 4.67 -2.18 15.82
N ALA A 40 4.33 -1.98 14.54
CA ALA A 40 5.21 -1.33 13.57
C ALA A 40 5.53 0.12 13.96
N ASN A 41 4.52 0.91 14.37
CA ASN A 41 4.73 2.30 14.78
C ASN A 41 5.56 2.41 16.08
N ALA A 42 5.29 1.55 17.07
CA ALA A 42 6.08 1.53 18.30
C ALA A 42 7.55 1.14 18.06
N SER A 43 7.80 0.21 17.12
CA SER A 43 9.16 -0.18 16.73
C SER A 43 9.93 0.98 16.09
N LEU A 44 9.27 1.78 15.25
CA LEU A 44 9.86 2.94 14.60
C LEU A 44 10.24 4.04 15.59
N GLU A 45 9.32 4.40 16.49
CA GLU A 45 9.57 5.39 17.53
C GLU A 45 10.70 4.97 18.46
N ASN A 46 10.76 3.70 18.83
CA ASN A 46 11.83 3.17 19.67
C ASN A 46 13.19 3.25 18.98
N PHE A 47 13.25 2.93 17.68
CA PHE A 47 14.47 3.07 16.90
C PHE A 47 14.96 4.53 16.84
N MET A 48 14.06 5.47 16.59
CA MET A 48 14.38 6.90 16.53
C MET A 48 14.87 7.43 17.89
N LYS A 49 14.23 7.00 18.99
CA LYS A 49 14.66 7.36 20.36
C LYS A 49 16.05 6.79 20.69
N ALA A 50 16.36 5.58 20.22
CA ALA A 50 17.65 4.95 20.44
C ALA A 50 18.77 5.52 19.54
N ASN A 51 18.41 6.12 18.40
CA ASN A 51 19.35 6.68 17.43
C ASN A 51 18.99 8.14 17.10
N PRO A 52 19.10 9.07 18.07
CA PRO A 52 18.65 10.46 17.89
C PRO A 52 19.48 11.26 16.86
N ASP A 53 20.67 10.77 16.50
CA ASP A 53 21.54 11.34 15.47
C ASP A 53 21.25 10.81 14.06
N CYS A 54 20.39 9.79 13.93
CA CYS A 54 20.06 9.19 12.64
C CYS A 54 19.05 10.05 11.87
N LEU A 55 19.45 10.51 10.69
CA LEU A 55 18.63 11.36 9.81
C LEU A 55 17.87 10.54 8.76
N GLU A 56 18.46 9.44 8.30
CA GLU A 56 17.84 8.54 7.33
C GLU A 56 18.11 7.09 7.74
N PHE A 57 17.14 6.22 7.57
CA PHE A 57 17.22 4.81 7.89
C PHE A 57 16.33 3.96 6.97
N THR A 58 16.50 2.65 7.02
CA THR A 58 15.73 1.71 6.21
C THR A 58 15.42 0.43 6.97
N ASP A 59 14.25 -0.14 6.71
CA ASP A 59 13.84 -1.48 7.15
C ASP A 59 14.01 -2.54 6.05
N GLN A 60 14.91 -2.28 5.09
CA GLN A 60 15.08 -3.00 3.81
C GLN A 60 14.00 -2.72 2.76
N CYS A 61 12.76 -2.41 3.16
CA CYS A 61 11.64 -2.27 2.23
C CYS A 61 11.25 -0.84 1.96
N SER A 62 11.53 0.04 2.92
CA SER A 62 11.19 1.44 2.89
C SER A 62 12.44 2.26 3.19
N HIS A 63 12.51 3.43 2.57
CA HIS A 63 13.49 4.46 2.92
C HIS A 63 12.79 5.52 3.74
N CYS A 64 13.31 5.78 4.93
CA CYS A 64 12.74 6.72 5.89
C CYS A 64 13.69 7.88 6.14
N ALA A 65 13.15 9.10 6.17
CA ALA A 65 13.84 10.30 6.62
C ALA A 65 13.19 10.81 7.91
N VAL A 66 13.99 11.34 8.83
CA VAL A 66 13.48 12.00 10.04
C VAL A 66 13.26 13.47 9.75
N VAL A 67 11.99 13.87 9.68
CA VAL A 67 11.54 15.24 9.41
C VAL A 67 10.75 15.72 10.61
N ASN A 68 11.19 16.83 11.24
CA ASN A 68 10.54 17.38 12.44
C ASN A 68 10.31 16.36 13.57
N GLY A 69 11.22 15.39 13.72
CA GLY A 69 11.11 14.33 14.74
C GLY A 69 10.14 13.21 14.40
N VAL A 70 9.62 13.17 13.16
CA VAL A 70 8.74 12.11 12.65
C VAL A 70 9.45 11.39 11.51
N ALA A 71 9.30 10.08 11.43
CA ALA A 71 9.77 9.31 10.28
C ALA A 71 8.78 9.45 9.11
N GLU A 72 9.26 10.01 8.01
CA GLU A 72 8.59 10.01 6.72
C GLU A 72 9.20 8.92 5.86
N CYS A 73 8.42 7.87 5.56
CA CYS A 73 8.89 6.68 4.85
C CYS A 73 8.26 6.56 3.47
N SER A 74 9.03 6.04 2.51
CA SER A 74 8.50 5.62 1.21
C SER A 74 7.51 4.46 1.37
N THR A 75 6.70 4.22 0.34
CA THR A 75 5.94 2.97 0.25
C THR A 75 6.91 1.79 0.13
N ALA A 76 6.59 0.69 0.80
CA ALA A 76 7.38 -0.52 0.73
C ALA A 76 7.35 -1.13 -0.69
N GLU A 77 8.47 -1.68 -1.14
CA GLU A 77 8.54 -2.41 -2.41
C GLU A 77 7.73 -3.72 -2.38
N ILE A 78 7.22 -4.13 -3.56
CA ILE A 78 6.44 -5.37 -3.71
C ILE A 78 7.31 -6.57 -3.35
N ALA A 79 6.75 -7.47 -2.54
CA ALA A 79 7.39 -8.71 -2.07
C ALA A 79 8.67 -8.50 -1.25
N CYS A 80 8.90 -7.30 -0.71
CA CYS A 80 10.00 -7.08 0.20
C CYS A 80 9.69 -7.60 1.61
N ILE A 81 10.68 -8.24 2.24
CA ILE A 81 10.60 -8.72 3.62
C ILE A 81 11.29 -7.72 4.54
N LYS A 82 10.50 -7.07 5.41
CA LYS A 82 11.00 -6.08 6.37
C LYS A 82 12.07 -6.69 7.28
N ARG A 83 13.11 -5.92 7.57
CA ARG A 83 14.15 -6.22 8.55
C ARG A 83 14.16 -5.18 9.66
N GLU A 84 15.03 -5.38 10.63
CA GLU A 84 15.31 -4.37 11.65
C GLU A 84 15.80 -3.07 11.00
N ASN A 85 15.38 -1.94 11.55
CA ASN A 85 15.77 -0.62 11.09
C ASN A 85 17.29 -0.43 11.16
N GLN A 86 17.88 0.06 10.08
CA GLN A 86 19.31 0.37 9.99
C GLN A 86 19.51 1.82 9.58
N CYS A 87 20.32 2.53 10.35
CA CYS A 87 20.67 3.91 10.05
C CYS A 87 21.58 3.99 8.83
N THR A 88 21.16 4.71 7.81
CA THR A 88 21.92 4.92 6.56
C THR A 88 22.63 6.27 6.54
N LYS A 89 22.12 7.27 7.29
CA LYS A 89 22.73 8.60 7.39
C LYS A 89 22.61 9.17 8.79
N ARG A 90 23.72 9.72 9.30
CA ARG A 90 23.81 10.37 10.62
C ARG A 90 24.12 11.85 10.47
N ALA A 91 23.67 12.64 11.43
CA ALA A 91 24.08 14.03 11.55
C ALA A 91 25.61 14.11 11.76
N GLY A 92 26.30 14.87 10.91
CA GLY A 92 27.75 15.10 11.03
C GLY A 92 28.64 14.05 10.35
N LYS A 93 28.12 13.16 9.51
CA LYS A 93 28.88 12.21 8.70
C LYS A 93 28.61 12.36 7.21
#